data_AF-E3JVW0-F1
#
_entry.id   AF-E3JVW0-F1
#
_cell.length_a   1.000
_cell.length_b   1.000
_cell.length_c   1.000
_cell.angle_alpha   90.00
_cell.angle_beta   90.00
_cell.angle_gamma   90.00
#
_symmetry.space_group_name_H-M   'P 1'
#
loop_
_entity.id
_entity.type
_entity.pdbx_description
1 polymer ?
#
loop_
_entity_poly.entity_id
_entity_poly.type
_entity_poly.pdbx_seq_one_letter_code
_entity_poly.pdbx_strand_id
1 'polypeptide(L)'
;MALKGAKQKYFINILDLNHKRHTAENIFSSLKASLKSKQIGLDQVCAVVTDSPLVMLKLRWFVNHPTMEAVVKKNKTLVNYFTNSGFWREHLTTWQKENGVKHGLQTLCETRCYSMGKVCLGVQSHEIGFQKCLELLQNQQVDTPSMTDAVVKVIEDRDHFTANQTLVQL
;
A
#
# COMPACT_ATOMS: atom_id res chain seq x y z
N MET A 1 1.04 -16.05 16.78
CA MET A 1 2.04 -16.94 16.16
C MET A 1 1.61 -17.17 14.71
N ALA A 2 2.21 -16.48 13.74
CA ALA A 2 1.80 -16.61 12.33
C ALA A 2 2.61 -17.74 11.68
N LEU A 3 1.91 -18.76 11.17
CA LEU A 3 2.49 -19.91 10.47
C LEU A 3 3.16 -19.43 9.18
N LYS A 4 4.49 -19.28 9.19
CA LYS A 4 5.32 -19.15 7.98
C LYS A 4 5.40 -20.52 7.29
N GLY A 5 4.30 -20.95 6.67
CA GLY A 5 4.32 -22.06 5.72
C GLY A 5 5.14 -21.66 4.49
N ALA A 6 5.85 -22.63 3.89
CA ALA A 6 6.60 -22.38 2.66
C ALA A 6 5.63 -21.92 1.54
N LYS A 7 5.82 -20.72 1.01
CA LYS A 7 5.04 -20.21 -0.14
C LYS A 7 5.41 -21.04 -1.38
N GLN A 8 4.56 -22.00 -1.76
CA GLN A 8 4.75 -22.80 -2.96
C GLN A 8 4.32 -21.99 -4.20
N LYS A 9 5.17 -21.96 -5.23
CA LYS A 9 4.93 -21.23 -6.47
C LYS A 9 4.43 -22.20 -7.53
N TYR A 10 3.37 -21.82 -8.24
CA TYR A 10 2.78 -22.64 -9.30
C TYR A 10 2.69 -21.85 -10.60
N PHE A 11 2.96 -22.50 -11.72
CA PHE A 11 2.61 -21.99 -13.04
C PHE A 11 1.16 -22.32 -13.34
N ILE A 12 0.33 -21.31 -13.53
CA ILE A 12 -1.10 -21.48 -13.87
C ILE A 12 -1.27 -21.68 -15.38
N ASN A 13 -0.59 -20.84 -16.18
CA ASN A 13 -0.66 -20.89 -17.64
C ASN A 13 0.50 -20.11 -18.29
N ILE A 14 0.78 -20.42 -19.56
CA ILE A 14 1.65 -19.64 -20.44
C ILE A 14 0.80 -19.18 -21.61
N LEU A 15 0.72 -17.87 -21.83
CA LEU A 15 -0.11 -17.28 -22.89
C LEU A 15 0.78 -16.70 -23.97
N ASP A 16 0.57 -17.13 -25.22
CA ASP A 16 1.16 -16.47 -26.37
C ASP A 16 0.26 -15.28 -26.79
N LEU A 17 0.87 -14.10 -26.90
CA LEU A 17 0.23 -12.85 -27.29
C LEU A 17 0.70 -12.32 -28.65
N ASN A 18 1.49 -13.08 -29.42
CA ASN A 18 2.18 -12.65 -30.65
C ASN A 18 1.27 -12.03 -31.74
N HIS A 19 -0.04 -12.23 -31.68
CA HIS A 19 -1.02 -11.64 -32.62
C HIS A 19 -1.84 -10.46 -32.05
N LYS A 20 -1.51 -9.98 -30.85
CA LYS A 20 -2.17 -8.85 -30.21
C LYS A 20 -1.12 -7.82 -29.80
N ARG A 21 -1.46 -6.53 -29.92
CA ARG A 21 -0.65 -5.49 -29.25
C ARG A 21 -0.65 -5.79 -27.75
N HIS A 22 0.52 -5.71 -27.10
CA HIS A 22 0.68 -5.92 -25.66
C HIS A 22 0.14 -4.74 -24.84
N THR A 23 -1.12 -4.39 -25.07
CA THR A 23 -1.86 -3.41 -24.26
C THR A 23 -2.39 -4.08 -23.01
N ALA A 24 -2.63 -3.29 -21.96
CA ALA A 24 -3.16 -3.80 -20.70
C ALA A 24 -4.53 -4.46 -20.86
N GLU A 25 -5.38 -3.95 -21.76
CA GLU A 25 -6.71 -4.50 -22.05
C GLU A 25 -6.60 -5.91 -22.65
N ASN A 26 -5.68 -6.10 -23.60
CA ASN A 26 -5.45 -7.40 -24.24
C ASN A 26 -4.84 -8.41 -23.26
N ILE A 27 -3.89 -7.96 -22.43
CA ILE A 27 -3.29 -8.77 -21.38
C ILE A 27 -4.34 -9.16 -20.34
N PHE A 28 -5.15 -8.21 -19.87
CA PHE A 28 -6.19 -8.46 -18.88
C PHE A 28 -7.29 -9.40 -19.41
N SER A 29 -7.73 -9.20 -20.65
CA SER A 29 -8.72 -10.07 -21.29
C SER A 29 -8.21 -11.51 -21.42
N SER A 30 -6.95 -11.67 -21.83
CA SER A 30 -6.31 -12.99 -21.95
C SER A 30 -6.08 -13.64 -20.59
N LEU A 31 -5.69 -12.85 -19.56
CA LEU A 31 -5.61 -13.29 -18.17
C LEU A 31 -6.97 -13.79 -17.66
N LYS A 32 -8.03 -13.00 -17.84
CA LYS A 32 -9.40 -13.34 -17.41
C LYS A 32 -9.89 -14.62 -18.06
N ALA A 33 -9.68 -14.79 -19.37
CA ALA A 33 -10.01 -16.02 -20.09
C ALA A 33 -9.21 -17.22 -19.55
N SER A 34 -7.92 -17.04 -19.31
CA SER A 34 -7.04 -18.06 -18.75
C SER A 34 -7.48 -18.49 -17.35
N LEU A 35 -7.71 -17.55 -16.44
CA LEU A 35 -8.17 -17.84 -15.07
C LEU A 35 -9.53 -18.54 -15.07
N LYS A 36 -10.48 -18.06 -15.89
CA LYS A 36 -11.79 -18.71 -16.05
C LYS A 36 -11.67 -20.15 -16.53
N SER A 37 -10.74 -20.45 -17.46
CA SER A 37 -10.48 -21.82 -17.92
C SER A 37 -9.93 -22.74 -16.84
N LYS A 38 -9.33 -22.18 -15.77
CA LYS A 38 -8.81 -22.89 -14.60
C LYS A 38 -9.75 -22.82 -13.40
N GLN A 39 -10.97 -22.30 -13.57
CA GLN A 39 -11.95 -22.10 -12.50
C GLN A 39 -11.43 -21.20 -11.35
N ILE A 40 -10.50 -20.30 -11.66
CA ILE A 40 -9.97 -19.31 -10.72
C ILE A 40 -10.75 -18.01 -10.91
N GLY A 41 -11.39 -17.55 -9.84
CA GLY A 41 -12.10 -16.27 -9.81
C GLY A 41 -11.14 -15.08 -9.87
N LEU A 42 -11.53 -14.00 -10.54
CA LEU A 42 -10.74 -12.76 -10.52
C LEU A 42 -10.67 -12.15 -9.12
N ASP A 43 -11.69 -12.38 -8.31
CA ASP A 43 -11.77 -12.04 -6.89
C ASP A 43 -10.68 -12.73 -6.04
N GLN A 44 -10.13 -13.84 -6.53
CA GLN A 44 -9.00 -14.55 -5.90
C GLN A 44 -7.64 -13.97 -6.30
N VAL A 45 -7.59 -13.07 -7.30
CA VAL A 45 -6.36 -12.43 -7.75
C VAL A 45 -6.12 -11.16 -6.94
N CYS A 46 -5.10 -11.21 -6.08
CA CYS A 46 -4.76 -10.07 -5.22
C CYS A 46 -3.93 -8.99 -5.94
N ALA A 47 -3.13 -9.38 -6.93
CA ALA A 47 -2.25 -8.47 -7.66
C ALA A 47 -1.88 -9.02 -9.03
N VAL A 48 -1.59 -8.11 -9.97
CA VAL A 48 -0.99 -8.42 -11.28
C VAL A 48 0.23 -7.51 -11.45
N VAL A 49 1.37 -8.11 -11.79
CA VAL A 49 2.65 -7.41 -11.92
C VAL A 49 3.18 -7.59 -13.34
N THR A 50 3.67 -6.50 -13.93
CA THR A 50 4.38 -6.52 -15.22
C THR A 50 5.62 -5.65 -15.13
N ASP A 51 6.58 -5.88 -16.02
CA ASP A 51 7.78 -5.05 -16.17
C ASP A 51 7.51 -3.71 -16.87
N SER A 52 6.44 -3.63 -17.67
CA SER A 52 5.99 -2.40 -18.34
C SER A 52 5.17 -1.50 -17.42
N PRO A 53 5.68 -0.31 -17.01
CA PRO A 53 4.98 0.57 -16.06
C PRO A 53 3.59 1.01 -16.55
N LEU A 54 3.45 1.35 -17.84
CA LEU A 54 2.18 1.80 -18.41
C LEU A 54 1.11 0.69 -18.41
N VAL A 55 1.53 -0.55 -18.68
CA VAL A 55 0.64 -1.72 -18.64
C VAL A 55 0.27 -2.05 -17.20
N MET A 56 1.24 -2.03 -16.29
CA MET A 56 1.05 -2.28 -14.86
C MET A 56 0.04 -1.29 -14.26
N LEU A 57 0.09 -0.01 -14.65
CA LEU A 57 -0.86 1.01 -14.20
C LEU A 57 -2.29 0.69 -14.59
N LYS A 58 -2.51 0.36 -15.86
CA LYS A 58 -3.84 -0.01 -16.36
C LYS A 58 -4.33 -1.32 -15.74
N LEU A 59 -3.46 -2.31 -15.59
CA LEU A 59 -3.80 -3.57 -14.91
C LEU A 59 -4.15 -3.37 -13.45
N ARG A 60 -3.51 -2.43 -12.77
CA ARG A 60 -3.84 -2.04 -11.41
C ARG A 60 -5.31 -1.61 -11.30
N TRP A 61 -5.84 -0.82 -12.22
CA TRP A 61 -7.27 -0.44 -12.22
C TRP A 61 -8.22 -1.62 -12.37
N PHE A 62 -7.80 -2.67 -13.09
CA PHE A 62 -8.64 -3.85 -13.30
C PHE A 62 -8.67 -4.80 -12.10
N VAL A 63 -7.68 -4.73 -11.20
CA VAL A 63 -7.52 -5.64 -10.05
C VAL A 63 -7.72 -4.90 -8.72
N ASN A 64 -7.63 -3.56 -8.71
CA ASN A 64 -7.87 -2.74 -7.53
C ASN A 64 -9.31 -2.89 -7.07
N HIS A 65 -9.49 -3.67 -6.02
CA HIS A 65 -10.72 -3.70 -5.25
C HIS A 65 -10.99 -2.30 -4.65
N PRO A 66 -12.23 -1.79 -4.63
CA PRO A 66 -12.56 -0.50 -4.02
C PRO A 66 -12.02 -0.33 -2.59
N THR A 67 -11.95 -1.44 -1.85
CA THR A 67 -11.36 -1.51 -0.51
C THR A 67 -9.86 -1.17 -0.49
N MET A 68 -9.08 -1.62 -1.48
CA MET A 68 -7.65 -1.31 -1.57
C MET A 68 -7.43 0.18 -1.86
N GLU A 69 -8.23 0.75 -2.75
CA GLU A 69 -8.13 2.17 -3.09
C GLU A 69 -8.40 3.06 -1.87
N ALA A 70 -9.43 2.73 -1.09
CA ALA A 70 -9.76 3.45 0.14
C ALA A 70 -8.61 3.42 1.16
N VAL A 71 -7.98 2.26 1.37
CA VAL A 71 -6.83 2.11 2.26
C VAL A 71 -5.63 2.92 1.76
N VAL A 72 -5.29 2.80 0.47
CA VAL A 72 -4.14 3.51 -0.12
C VAL A 72 -4.36 5.02 -0.09
N LYS A 73 -5.59 5.50 -0.24
CA LYS A 73 -5.93 6.91 -0.12
C LYS A 73 -5.68 7.43 1.29
N LYS A 74 -6.10 6.69 2.33
CA LYS A 74 -5.79 7.01 3.74
C LYS A 74 -4.28 6.99 4.02
N ASN A 75 -3.55 6.00 3.51
CA ASN A 75 -2.09 5.96 3.60
C ASN A 75 -1.43 7.20 2.96
N LYS A 76 -1.92 7.62 1.78
CA LYS A 76 -1.44 8.81 1.09
C LYS A 76 -1.66 10.07 1.94
N THR A 77 -2.78 10.16 2.67
CA THR A 77 -3.05 11.26 3.62
C THR A 77 -1.96 11.33 4.70
N LEU A 78 -1.64 10.20 5.35
CA LEU A 78 -0.58 10.17 6.37
C LEU A 78 0.78 10.56 5.79
N VAL A 79 1.20 9.88 4.73
CA VAL A 79 2.52 10.11 4.12
C VAL A 79 2.67 11.55 3.65
N ASN A 80 1.68 12.11 2.98
CA ASN A 80 1.74 13.48 2.51
C ASN A 80 1.78 14.49 3.66
N TYR A 81 1.04 14.27 4.74
CA TYR A 81 1.10 15.15 5.89
C TYR A 81 2.50 15.10 6.52
N PHE A 82 2.95 13.92 6.96
CA PHE A 82 4.21 13.76 7.67
C PHE A 82 5.45 14.07 6.83
N THR A 83 5.37 14.01 5.49
CA THR A 83 6.50 14.42 4.63
C THR A 83 6.64 15.94 4.54
N ASN A 84 5.52 16.67 4.64
CA ASN A 84 5.46 18.12 4.43
C ASN A 84 5.40 18.92 5.74
N SER A 85 5.01 18.31 6.84
CA SER A 85 5.01 18.93 8.16
C SER A 85 6.41 18.93 8.77
N GLY A 86 7.12 20.07 8.78
CA GLY A 86 8.50 20.15 9.27
C GLY A 86 8.68 19.52 10.67
N PHE A 87 7.93 20.01 11.65
CA PHE A 87 7.97 19.52 13.03
C PHE A 87 7.65 18.02 13.14
N TRP A 88 6.49 17.58 12.63
CA TRP A 88 6.07 16.19 12.75
C TRP A 88 6.93 15.22 11.95
N ARG A 89 7.53 15.68 10.84
CA ARG A 89 8.51 14.89 10.08
C ARG A 89 9.74 14.62 10.91
N GLU A 90 10.28 15.64 11.56
CA GLU A 90 11.46 15.51 12.41
C GLU A 90 11.18 14.60 13.59
N HIS A 91 10.04 14.79 14.26
CA HIS A 91 9.64 13.95 15.38
C HIS A 91 9.52 12.47 14.96
N LEU A 92 8.84 12.20 13.83
CA LEU A 92 8.69 10.83 13.34
C LEU A 92 10.02 10.23 12.87
N THR A 93 10.92 11.03 12.28
CA THR A 93 12.26 10.61 11.86
C THR A 93 13.14 10.26 13.06
N THR A 94 13.05 11.02 14.15
CA THR A 94 13.74 10.73 15.41
C THR A 94 13.25 9.41 15.99
N TRP A 95 11.92 9.25 16.12
CA TRP A 95 11.32 8.00 16.56
C TRP A 95 11.75 6.81 15.68
N GLN A 96 11.77 6.99 14.36
CA GLN A 96 12.17 5.96 13.39
C GLN A 96 13.60 5.47 13.67
N LYS A 97 14.55 6.39 13.91
CA LYS A 97 15.95 6.08 14.21
C LYS A 97 16.10 5.35 15.54
N GLU A 98 15.43 5.83 16.58
CA GLU A 98 15.47 5.26 17.93
C GLU A 98 14.93 3.81 17.97
N ASN A 99 13.96 3.51 17.11
CA ASN A 99 13.30 2.20 17.06
C ASN A 99 13.86 1.27 15.95
N GLY A 100 14.93 1.67 15.27
CA GLY A 100 15.59 0.84 14.26
C GLY A 100 14.71 0.51 13.05
N VAL A 101 13.72 1.35 12.73
CA VAL A 101 12.80 1.12 11.61
C VAL A 101 13.52 1.37 10.28
N LYS A 102 13.79 0.29 9.54
CA LYS A 102 14.62 0.30 8.33
C LYS A 102 14.03 1.06 7.15
N HIS A 103 12.71 1.16 7.08
CA HIS A 103 12.01 1.80 5.97
C HIS A 103 11.51 3.17 6.40
N GLY A 104 11.81 4.23 5.65
CA GLY A 104 11.20 5.54 5.84
C GLY A 104 9.86 5.67 5.12
N LEU A 105 9.12 6.74 5.41
CA LEU A 105 7.93 7.09 4.63
C LEU A 105 8.32 7.45 3.20
N GLN A 106 7.62 6.87 2.23
CA GLN A 106 7.83 7.15 0.81
C GLN A 106 6.55 7.65 0.18
N THR A 107 6.66 8.70 -0.63
CA THR A 107 5.53 9.26 -1.36
C THR A 107 5.03 8.32 -2.44
N LEU A 108 3.71 8.30 -2.62
CA LEU A 108 3.09 7.52 -3.68
C LEU A 108 3.48 8.11 -5.03
N CYS A 109 4.13 7.32 -5.87
CA CYS A 109 4.36 7.66 -7.27
C CYS A 109 3.32 6.91 -8.10
N GLU A 110 2.28 7.63 -8.54
CA GLU A 110 1.12 6.99 -9.19
C GLU A 110 1.52 6.16 -10.39
N THR A 111 2.58 6.54 -11.11
CA THR A 111 3.10 5.84 -12.29
C THR A 111 3.94 4.59 -12.00
N ARG A 112 4.23 4.30 -10.72
CA ARG A 112 5.07 3.16 -10.28
C ARG A 112 4.29 2.29 -9.30
N CYS A 113 3.78 1.13 -9.71
CA CYS A 113 2.92 0.32 -8.83
C CYS A 113 3.63 -0.21 -7.58
N TYR A 114 4.95 -0.45 -7.62
CA TYR A 114 5.70 -0.81 -6.41
C TYR A 114 5.68 0.30 -5.36
N SER A 115 5.45 1.57 -5.76
CA SER A 115 5.38 2.68 -4.80
C SER A 115 4.18 2.56 -3.88
N MET A 116 3.07 1.94 -4.33
CA MET A 116 1.93 1.63 -3.46
C MET A 116 2.34 0.65 -2.36
N GLY A 117 3.05 -0.43 -2.72
CA GLY A 117 3.57 -1.37 -1.74
C GLY A 117 4.52 -0.70 -0.75
N LYS A 118 5.39 0.20 -1.22
CA LYS A 118 6.29 0.97 -0.35
C LYS A 118 5.54 1.94 0.57
N VAL A 119 4.45 2.57 0.09
CA VAL A 119 3.56 3.41 0.90
C VAL A 119 2.89 2.58 2.00
N CYS A 120 2.28 1.45 1.65
CA CYS A 120 1.62 0.57 2.63
C CYS A 120 2.61 0.02 3.66
N LEU A 121 3.79 -0.41 3.22
CA LEU A 121 4.85 -0.89 4.10
C LEU A 121 5.39 0.22 5.00
N GLY A 122 5.58 1.42 4.45
CA GLY A 122 5.98 2.61 5.19
C GLY A 122 4.98 2.94 6.28
N VAL A 123 3.69 3.04 5.95
CA VAL A 123 2.62 3.31 6.94
C VAL A 123 2.57 2.21 8.00
N GLN A 124 2.65 0.94 7.61
CA GLN A 124 2.61 -0.18 8.56
C GLN A 124 3.79 -0.14 9.54
N SER A 125 4.98 0.20 9.06
CA SER A 125 6.20 0.25 9.88
C SER A 125 6.23 1.44 10.84
N HIS A 126 5.38 2.45 10.62
CA HIS A 126 5.30 3.68 11.42
C HIS A 126 4.01 3.80 12.23
N GLU A 127 3.16 2.77 12.29
CA GLU A 127 1.91 2.79 13.06
C GLU A 127 2.12 3.30 14.50
N ILE A 128 3.08 2.71 15.21
CA ILE A 128 3.44 3.13 16.57
C ILE A 128 3.99 4.56 16.58
N GLY A 129 4.79 4.94 15.58
CA GLY A 129 5.32 6.30 15.46
C GLY A 129 4.23 7.35 15.29
N PHE A 130 3.19 7.05 14.50
CA PHE A 130 2.03 7.92 14.35
C PHE A 130 1.25 8.05 15.65
N GLN A 131 1.08 6.96 16.40
CA GLN A 131 0.46 7.00 17.72
C GLN A 131 1.26 7.88 18.69
N LYS A 132 2.59 7.82 18.65
CA LYS A 132 3.45 8.72 19.46
C LYS A 132 3.30 10.19 19.09
N CYS A 133 3.12 10.51 17.81
CA CYS A 133 2.80 11.88 17.40
C CYS A 133 1.45 12.34 17.96
N LEU A 134 0.44 11.46 18.00
CA LEU A 134 -0.87 11.77 18.56
C LEU A 134 -0.83 11.93 20.09
N GLU A 135 -0.07 11.10 20.79
CA GLU A 135 0.20 11.25 22.23
C GLU A 135 0.85 12.60 22.55
N LEU A 136 1.84 13.02 21.74
CA LEU A 136 2.51 14.31 21.90
C LEU A 136 1.56 15.48 21.62
N LEU A 137 0.71 15.38 20.59
CA LEU A 137 -0.32 16.38 20.28
C LEU A 137 -1.31 16.59 21.43
N GLN A 138 -1.65 15.52 22.16
CA GLN A 138 -2.56 15.57 23.31
C GLN A 138 -1.91 16.10 24.59
N ASN A 139 -0.57 16.19 24.63
CA ASN A 139 0.15 16.66 25.80
C ASN A 139 0.10 18.19 25.91
N GLN A 140 -0.75 18.69 26.81
CA GLN A 140 -0.95 20.13 27.06
C GLN A 140 0.31 20.87 27.56
N GLN A 141 1.38 20.16 27.93
CA GLN A 141 2.63 20.77 28.39
C GLN A 141 3.61 21.07 27.25
N VAL A 142 3.38 20.56 26.04
CA VAL A 142 4.25 20.77 24.88
C VAL A 142 3.50 21.57 23.83
N ASP A 143 4.04 22.73 23.47
CA ASP A 143 3.53 23.49 22.34
C ASP A 143 3.85 22.76 21.03
N THR A 144 2.82 22.30 20.32
CA THR A 144 2.96 21.55 19.07
C THR A 144 2.08 22.14 17.96
N PRO A 145 2.54 22.12 16.70
CA PRO A 145 1.69 22.51 15.57
C PRO A 145 0.47 21.59 15.45
N SER A 146 -0.69 22.15 15.15
CA SER A 146 -1.90 21.35 15.01
C SER A 146 -1.81 20.29 13.91
N MET A 147 -2.48 19.17 14.14
CA MET A 147 -2.67 18.12 13.16
C MET A 147 -4.07 18.24 12.55
N THR A 148 -4.22 17.93 11.26
CA THR A 148 -5.54 17.99 10.63
C THR A 148 -6.42 16.84 11.11
N ASP A 149 -7.71 17.09 11.26
CA ASP A 149 -8.69 16.07 11.64
C ASP A 149 -8.64 14.82 10.75
N ALA A 150 -8.36 15.00 9.46
CA ALA A 150 -8.24 13.90 8.52
C ALA A 150 -7.07 12.97 8.85
N VAL A 151 -5.95 13.51 9.35
CA VAL A 151 -4.78 12.73 9.76
C VAL A 151 -5.05 12.06 11.10
N VAL A 152 -5.57 12.82 12.09
CA VAL A 152 -5.94 12.31 13.41
C VAL A 152 -6.88 11.10 13.29
N LYS A 153 -7.98 11.25 12.53
CA LYS A 153 -8.95 10.17 12.30
C LYS A 153 -8.34 8.92 11.66
N VAL A 154 -7.33 9.08 10.80
CA VAL A 154 -6.67 7.92 10.17
C VAL A 154 -5.73 7.22 11.15
N ILE A 155 -5.06 7.97 12.05
CA ILE A 155 -4.19 7.38 13.08
C ILE A 155 -5.01 6.61 14.13
N GLU A 156 -6.20 7.11 14.49
CA GLU A 156 -7.09 6.48 15.46
C GLU A 156 -7.84 5.24 14.91
N ASP A 157 -7.96 5.12 13.59
CA ASP A 157 -8.68 4.05 12.91
C ASP A 157 -7.89 2.72 12.91
N ARG A 158 -8.16 1.87 13.90
CA ARG A 158 -7.53 0.52 13.99
C ARG A 158 -7.90 -0.40 12.83
N ASP A 159 -9.10 -0.26 12.27
CA ASP A 159 -9.55 -1.07 11.14
C ASP A 159 -8.75 -0.72 9.88
N HIS A 160 -8.37 0.56 9.73
CA HIS A 160 -7.48 0.99 8.65
C HIS A 160 -6.11 0.33 8.72
N PHE A 161 -5.45 0.28 9.89
CA PHE A 161 -4.15 -0.39 10.02
C PHE A 161 -4.25 -1.90 9.83
N THR A 162 -5.34 -2.53 10.28
CA THR A 162 -5.62 -3.96 10.03
C THR A 162 -5.79 -4.24 8.53
N ALA A 163 -6.56 -3.40 7.83
CA ALA A 163 -6.73 -3.50 6.40
C ALA A 163 -5.40 -3.26 5.65
N ASN A 164 -4.61 -2.27 6.08
CA ASN A 164 -3.29 -2.00 5.51
C ASN A 164 -2.31 -3.16 5.73
N GLN A 165 -2.31 -3.78 6.92
CA GLN A 165 -1.51 -4.96 7.21
C GLN A 165 -1.87 -6.12 6.27
N THR A 166 -3.16 -6.30 5.99
CA THR A 166 -3.61 -7.29 4.99
C THR A 166 -2.96 -7.03 3.64
N LEU A 167 -2.93 -5.77 3.18
CA LEU A 167 -2.27 -5.40 1.91
C LEU A 167 -0.76 -5.65 1.91
N VAL A 168 -0.09 -5.51 3.06
CA VAL A 168 1.36 -5.75 3.20
C VAL A 168 1.69 -7.26 3.21
N GLN A 169 0.76 -8.11 3.62
CA GLN A 169 0.99 -9.56 3.77
C GLN A 169 0.70 -10.41 2.53
N LEU A 170 0.00 -9.85 1.53
CA LEU A 170 -0.23 -10.48 0.22
C LEU A 170 1.10 -10.87 -0.44
#